data_AF-A0A3C0K799-F1
#
_entry.id   AF-A0A3C0K799-F1
#
_cell.length_a   1.000
_cell.length_b   1.000
_cell.length_c   1.000
_cell.angle_alpha   90.00
_cell.angle_beta   90.00
_cell.angle_gamma   90.00
#
_symmetry.space_group_name_H-M   'P 1'
#
loop_
_entity.id
_entity.type
_entity.pdbx_description
1 polymer ?
#
loop_
_entity_poly.entity_id
_entity_poly.type
_entity_poly.pdbx_seq_one_letter_code
_entity_poly.pdbx_strand_id
1 'polypeptide(L)'
;MTTTTPTPRDESFTRKAQAYAALIEQLRGRMRWAIAGGGEQLRQRHLARGKTPVRERIDLLLDPGSPFLELSPLACWGLYDNEVPAAGIVTGVGRVSGVHCMIIANDATVKGGSFFAETVRKHVRAQEIAWENRLPCLYLVDCGGAYLPEQDRV
;
A
#
# COMPACT_ATOMS: atom_id res chain seq x y z
N MET A 1 41.47 -2.27 0.36
CA MET A 1 40.11 -1.97 0.86
C MET A 1 39.99 -2.56 2.25
N THR A 2 40.07 -1.73 3.29
CA THR A 2 39.88 -2.16 4.68
C THR A 2 38.37 -2.29 4.94
N THR A 3 37.89 -3.52 5.00
CA THR A 3 36.54 -3.83 5.50
C THR A 3 36.51 -3.55 6.99
N THR A 4 35.95 -2.42 7.40
CA THR A 4 35.62 -2.15 8.81
C THR A 4 34.37 -2.94 9.18
N THR A 5 34.53 -3.96 10.01
CA THR A 5 33.42 -4.64 10.68
C THR A 5 32.86 -3.70 11.76
N PRO A 6 31.59 -3.29 11.70
CA PRO A 6 31.01 -2.47 12.76
C PRO A 6 30.92 -3.29 14.06
N THR A 7 31.49 -2.76 15.15
CA THR A 7 31.41 -3.39 16.47
C THR A 7 30.09 -2.99 17.16
N PRO A 8 29.21 -3.94 17.53
CA PRO A 8 27.88 -3.64 18.06
C PRO A 8 27.84 -2.84 19.38
N ARG A 9 28.98 -2.69 20.07
CA ARG A 9 29.09 -1.99 21.35
C ARG A 9 29.76 -0.62 21.24
N ASP A 10 30.23 -0.25 20.06
CA ASP A 10 30.82 1.08 19.87
C ASP A 10 29.75 2.15 20.09
N GLU A 11 30.13 3.26 20.71
CA GLU A 11 29.22 4.38 20.95
C GLU A 11 28.62 4.90 19.63
N SER A 12 29.45 4.96 18.58
CA SER A 12 29.01 5.38 17.25
C SER A 12 27.98 4.42 16.64
N PHE A 13 28.10 3.11 16.91
CA PHE A 13 27.12 2.10 16.51
C PHE A 13 25.83 2.26 17.30
N THR A 14 25.93 2.34 18.63
CA THR A 14 24.78 2.49 19.54
C THR A 14 23.94 3.72 19.21
N ARG A 15 24.59 4.87 19.01
CA ARG A 15 23.92 6.13 18.63
C ARG A 15 23.18 6.00 17.29
N LYS A 16 23.82 5.40 16.28
CA LYS A 16 23.18 5.15 14.97
C LYS A 16 22.01 4.19 15.11
N ALA A 17 22.19 3.10 15.87
CA ALA A 17 21.14 2.11 16.09
C ALA A 17 19.90 2.73 16.77
N GLN A 18 20.10 3.58 17.78
CA GLN A 18 19.01 4.32 18.43
C GLN A 18 18.29 5.27 17.47
N ALA A 19 19.03 6.02 16.64
CA ALA A 19 18.45 6.90 15.64
C ALA A 19 17.63 6.14 14.58
N TYR A 20 18.16 5.02 14.07
CA TYR A 20 17.42 4.17 13.13
C TYR A 20 16.21 3.50 13.77
N ALA A 21 16.29 3.09 15.04
CA ALA A 21 15.14 2.53 15.76
C ALA A 21 13.98 3.53 15.84
N ALA A 22 14.27 4.81 16.11
CA ALA A 22 13.26 5.87 16.08
C ALA A 22 12.64 6.07 14.69
N LEU A 23 13.45 6.06 13.62
CA LEU A 23 12.95 6.18 12.24
C LEU A 23 12.10 4.97 11.82
N ILE A 24 12.49 3.77 12.25
CA ILE A 24 11.72 2.53 12.00
C ILE A 24 10.37 2.62 12.70
N GLU A 25 10.31 3.08 13.95
CA GLU A 25 9.03 3.21 14.64
C GLU A 25 8.13 4.27 13.98
N GLN A 26 8.71 5.38 13.53
CA GLN A 26 7.98 6.36 12.73
C GLN A 26 7.40 5.73 11.46
N LEU A 27 8.21 4.95 10.72
CA LEU A 27 7.75 4.24 9.53
C LEU A 27 6.62 3.26 9.87
N ARG A 28 6.76 2.47 10.93
CA ARG A 28 5.72 1.53 11.38
C ARG A 28 4.42 2.25 11.73
N GLY A 29 4.49 3.41 12.37
CA GLY A 29 3.33 4.26 12.62
C GLY A 29 2.59 4.66 11.36
N ARG A 30 3.32 5.12 10.34
CA ARG A 30 2.75 5.49 9.03
C ARG A 30 2.18 4.29 8.28
N MET A 31 2.83 3.13 8.40
CA MET A 31 2.32 1.88 7.82
C MET A 31 1.02 1.45 8.48
N ARG A 32 0.88 1.59 9.82
CA ARG A 32 -0.38 1.31 10.52
C ARG A 32 -1.53 2.18 10.00
N TRP A 33 -1.27 3.47 9.74
CA TRP A 33 -2.24 4.36 9.09
C TRP A 33 -2.64 3.86 7.70
N ALA A 34 -1.68 3.49 6.86
CA ALA A 34 -1.95 3.00 5.50
C ALA A 34 -2.78 1.70 5.50
N ILE A 35 -2.56 0.84 6.48
CA ILE A 35 -3.26 -0.45 6.63
C ILE A 35 -4.68 -0.27 7.17
N ALA A 36 -4.94 0.79 7.94
CA ALA A 36 -6.25 1.04 8.56
C ALA A 36 -7.37 1.34 7.54
N GLY A 37 -7.04 1.69 6.30
CA GLY A 37 -8.02 2.02 5.26
C GLY A 37 -8.93 3.17 5.70
N GLY A 38 -10.23 3.09 5.40
CA GLY A 38 -11.22 4.07 5.86
C GLY A 38 -11.49 4.09 7.37
N GLY A 39 -10.76 3.31 8.17
CA GLY A 39 -10.98 3.15 9.60
C GLY A 39 -12.05 2.11 9.95
N GLU A 40 -12.15 1.82 11.24
CA GLU A 40 -12.91 0.66 11.74
C GLU A 40 -14.40 0.71 11.39
N GLN A 41 -15.03 1.88 11.50
CA GLN A 41 -16.45 2.03 11.20
C GLN A 41 -16.76 1.71 9.73
N LEU A 42 -15.93 2.17 8.79
CA LEU A 42 -16.10 1.92 7.36
C LEU A 42 -15.75 0.48 7.00
N ARG A 43 -14.76 -0.11 7.67
CA ARG A 43 -14.45 -1.55 7.58
C ARG A 43 -15.64 -2.41 8.01
N GLN A 44 -16.27 -2.12 9.15
CA GLN A 44 -17.45 -2.85 9.61
C GLN A 44 -18.64 -2.70 8.66
N ARG A 45 -18.86 -1.49 8.12
CA ARG A 45 -19.89 -1.28 7.09
C ARG A 45 -19.62 -2.08 5.81
N HIS A 46 -18.35 -2.23 5.41
CA HIS A 46 -17.95 -3.05 4.26
C HIS A 46 -18.21 -4.53 4.51
N LEU A 47 -17.83 -5.03 5.70
CA LEU A 47 -18.10 -6.42 6.13
C LEU A 47 -19.61 -6.72 6.20
N ALA A 48 -20.40 -5.80 6.76
CA ALA A 48 -21.86 -5.95 6.85
C ALA A 48 -22.56 -6.06 5.49
N ARG A 49 -21.89 -5.65 4.39
CA ARG A 49 -22.36 -5.85 3.01
C ARG A 49 -21.96 -7.21 2.42
N GLY A 50 -21.35 -8.10 3.22
CA GLY A 50 -20.82 -9.37 2.77
C GLY A 50 -19.56 -9.25 1.92
N LYS A 51 -18.85 -8.12 2.02
CA LYS A 51 -17.65 -7.86 1.20
C LYS A 51 -16.39 -8.08 2.02
N THR A 52 -15.45 -8.83 1.45
CA THR A 52 -14.11 -9.00 2.02
C THR A 52 -13.31 -7.68 1.90
N PRO A 53 -12.58 -7.25 2.94
CA PRO A 53 -11.66 -6.10 2.89
C PRO A 53 -10.54 -6.29 1.86
N VAL A 54 -10.02 -5.19 1.30
CA VAL A 54 -9.10 -5.24 0.14
C VAL A 54 -7.83 -6.06 0.39
N ARG A 55 -7.17 -5.91 1.54
CA ARG A 55 -5.95 -6.64 1.87
C ARG A 55 -6.22 -8.13 2.12
N GLU A 56 -7.35 -8.44 2.73
CA GLU A 56 -7.79 -9.83 2.89
C GLU A 56 -8.13 -10.48 1.55
N ARG A 57 -8.69 -9.73 0.58
CA ARG A 57 -8.88 -10.24 -0.79
C ARG A 57 -7.55 -10.56 -1.46
N ILE A 58 -6.53 -9.73 -1.26
CA ILE A 58 -5.19 -9.99 -1.77
C ILE A 58 -4.63 -11.25 -1.11
N ASP A 59 -4.69 -11.37 0.22
CA ASP A 59 -4.20 -12.55 0.94
C ASP A 59 -4.88 -13.85 0.47
N LEU A 60 -6.19 -13.81 0.18
CA LEU A 60 -6.93 -14.95 -0.38
C LEU A 60 -6.57 -15.28 -1.84
N LEU A 61 -6.12 -14.29 -2.61
CA LEU A 61 -5.75 -14.46 -4.01
C LEU A 61 -4.33 -15.04 -4.17
N LEU A 62 -3.44 -14.71 -3.24
CA LEU A 62 -2.03 -15.11 -3.29
C LEU A 62 -1.85 -16.61 -3.02
N ASP A 63 -0.80 -17.18 -3.61
CA ASP A 63 -0.37 -18.53 -3.31
C ASP A 63 0.00 -18.64 -1.80
N PRO A 64 -0.41 -19.69 -1.08
CA PRO A 64 -0.13 -19.83 0.34
C PRO A 64 1.36 -19.71 0.69
N GLY A 65 1.68 -18.81 1.63
CA GLY A 65 3.05 -18.56 2.08
C GLY A 65 3.92 -17.77 1.09
N SER A 66 3.38 -17.36 -0.06
CA SER A 66 4.11 -16.50 -1.00
C SER A 66 4.20 -15.06 -0.48
N PRO A 67 5.30 -14.34 -0.76
CA PRO A 67 5.44 -12.95 -0.34
C PRO A 67 4.57 -12.02 -1.19
N PHE A 68 4.18 -10.89 -0.59
CA PHE A 68 3.58 -9.77 -1.28
C PHE A 68 4.47 -8.54 -1.15
N LEU A 69 4.93 -7.99 -2.27
CA LEU A 69 5.67 -6.74 -2.31
C LEU A 69 4.70 -5.59 -2.59
N GLU A 70 4.19 -4.97 -1.52
CA GLU A 70 3.32 -3.80 -1.64
C GLU A 70 4.10 -2.57 -2.15
N LEU A 71 3.49 -1.82 -3.06
CA LEU A 71 4.04 -0.64 -3.68
C LEU A 71 3.36 0.63 -3.14
N SER A 72 4.17 1.62 -2.79
CA SER A 72 3.72 2.94 -2.33
C SER A 72 2.62 2.90 -1.26
N PRO A 73 2.78 2.14 -0.15
CA PRO A 73 1.77 2.06 0.91
C PRO A 73 1.48 3.42 1.55
N LEU A 74 2.48 4.31 1.60
CA LEU A 74 2.36 5.66 2.16
C LEU A 74 1.87 6.72 1.17
N ALA A 75 1.32 6.33 0.02
CA ALA A 75 0.69 7.29 -0.88
C ALA A 75 -0.39 8.10 -0.15
N CYS A 76 -0.43 9.42 -0.41
CA CYS A 76 -1.22 10.41 0.31
C CYS A 76 -0.87 10.67 1.78
N TRP A 77 0.22 10.11 2.34
CA TRP A 77 0.65 10.50 3.69
C TRP A 77 1.02 11.99 3.72
N GLY A 78 0.39 12.74 4.63
CA GLY A 78 0.55 14.19 4.78
C GLY A 78 -0.28 15.01 3.78
N LEU A 79 -1.13 14.39 2.96
CA LEU A 79 -2.06 15.04 2.04
C LEU A 79 -3.50 14.79 2.51
N TYR A 80 -4.44 15.63 2.08
CA TYR A 80 -5.88 15.45 2.32
C TYR A 80 -6.22 15.17 3.79
N ASP A 81 -5.56 15.87 4.73
CA ASP A 81 -5.71 15.67 6.17
C ASP A 81 -5.55 14.21 6.64
N ASN A 82 -4.77 13.41 5.89
CA ASN A 82 -4.57 11.98 6.08
C ASN A 82 -5.85 11.13 5.99
N GLU A 83 -6.89 11.62 5.31
CA GLU A 83 -8.17 10.93 5.15
C GLU A 83 -8.23 9.99 3.93
N VAL A 84 -7.12 9.88 3.18
CA VAL A 84 -7.02 9.03 1.98
C VAL A 84 -5.87 8.01 2.11
N PRO A 85 -5.94 7.04 3.05
CA PRO A 85 -4.85 6.08 3.26
C PRO A 85 -4.50 5.30 2.00
N ALA A 86 -3.18 5.15 1.76
CA ALA A 86 -2.62 4.46 0.60
C ALA A 86 -3.15 4.97 -0.77
N ALA A 87 -3.68 6.19 -0.84
CA ALA A 87 -4.41 6.73 -1.99
C ALA A 87 -5.66 5.91 -2.39
N GLY A 88 -6.28 5.19 -1.46
CA GLY A 88 -7.49 4.38 -1.70
C GLY A 88 -7.28 3.17 -2.62
N ILE A 89 -6.03 2.78 -2.85
CA ILE A 89 -5.67 1.65 -3.72
C ILE A 89 -4.45 0.92 -3.17
N VAL A 90 -4.54 -0.40 -3.07
CA VAL A 90 -3.42 -1.27 -2.72
C VAL A 90 -2.86 -1.84 -4.02
N THR A 91 -1.57 -1.63 -4.25
CA THR A 91 -0.87 -2.15 -5.42
C THR A 91 0.34 -2.96 -4.97
N GLY A 92 0.72 -3.98 -5.71
CA GLY A 92 1.89 -4.77 -5.37
C GLY A 92 2.10 -5.98 -6.26
N VAL A 93 3.24 -6.63 -6.10
CA VAL A 93 3.58 -7.85 -6.82
C VAL A 93 3.47 -9.04 -5.88
N GLY A 94 2.72 -10.06 -6.28
CA GLY A 94 2.58 -11.30 -5.55
C GLY A 94 2.46 -12.49 -6.49
N ARG A 95 2.49 -13.70 -5.93
CA ARG A 95 2.42 -14.93 -6.71
C ARG A 95 0.98 -15.45 -6.73
N VAL A 96 0.45 -15.73 -7.93
CA VAL A 96 -0.89 -16.30 -8.13
C VAL A 96 -0.78 -17.46 -9.10
N SER A 97 -1.16 -18.66 -8.66
CA SER A 97 -1.03 -19.89 -9.44
C SER A 97 0.39 -20.11 -9.98
N GLY A 98 1.39 -19.79 -9.16
CA GLY A 98 2.80 -19.94 -9.50
C GLY A 98 3.42 -18.78 -10.27
N VAL A 99 2.65 -17.78 -10.69
CA VAL A 99 3.07 -16.66 -11.57
C VAL A 99 3.15 -15.35 -10.78
N HIS A 100 4.21 -14.55 -11.01
CA HIS A 100 4.28 -13.20 -10.44
C HIS A 100 3.32 -12.26 -11.19
N CYS A 101 2.36 -11.71 -10.47
CA CYS A 101 1.34 -10.82 -11.02
C CYS A 101 1.43 -9.45 -10.33
N MET A 102 1.22 -8.39 -11.11
CA MET A 102 0.87 -7.08 -10.56
C MET A 102 -0.59 -7.14 -10.11
N ILE A 103 -0.85 -6.82 -8.85
CA ILE A 103 -2.18 -6.75 -8.26
C ILE A 103 -2.51 -5.28 -8.02
N ILE A 104 -3.67 -4.84 -8.49
CA ILE A 104 -4.17 -3.47 -8.33
C ILE A 104 -5.59 -3.57 -7.77
N ALA A 105 -5.76 -3.21 -6.50
CA ALA A 105 -6.99 -3.46 -5.75
C ALA A 105 -7.49 -2.19 -5.06
N ASN A 106 -8.73 -1.79 -5.33
CA ASN A 106 -9.31 -0.60 -4.72
C ASN A 106 -9.77 -0.87 -3.28
N ASP A 107 -9.55 0.10 -2.39
CA ASP A 107 -10.11 0.08 -1.05
C ASP A 107 -11.41 0.90 -1.01
N ALA A 108 -12.55 0.21 -1.12
CA ALA A 108 -13.86 0.85 -1.05
C ALA A 108 -14.16 1.52 0.31
N THR A 109 -13.37 1.24 1.35
CA THR A 109 -13.51 1.91 2.64
C THR A 109 -12.94 3.32 2.62
N VAL A 110 -11.97 3.60 1.74
CA VAL A 110 -11.33 4.93 1.64
C VAL A 110 -12.14 5.80 0.68
N LYS A 111 -12.90 6.77 1.22
CA LYS A 111 -13.73 7.70 0.44
C LYS A 111 -14.61 7.00 -0.62
N GLY A 112 -15.13 5.81 -0.30
CA GLY A 112 -15.95 5.01 -1.20
C GLY A 112 -15.20 4.42 -2.41
N GLY A 113 -13.88 4.36 -2.37
CA GLY A 113 -13.04 3.95 -3.49
C GLY A 113 -12.95 5.00 -4.60
N SER A 114 -13.15 6.27 -4.27
CA SER A 114 -13.05 7.37 -5.25
C SER A 114 -11.59 7.59 -5.68
N PHE A 115 -11.37 7.90 -6.95
CA PHE A 115 -10.04 8.19 -7.49
C PHE A 115 -9.67 9.65 -7.24
N PHE A 116 -8.63 9.84 -6.43
CA PHE A 116 -7.90 11.11 -6.29
C PHE A 116 -6.78 11.15 -7.33
N ALA A 117 -6.17 12.33 -7.55
CA ALA A 117 -5.04 12.49 -8.47
C ALA A 117 -3.87 11.54 -8.13
N GLU A 118 -3.64 11.27 -6.85
CA GLU A 118 -2.64 10.33 -6.34
C GLU A 118 -3.06 8.88 -6.55
N THR A 119 -4.36 8.58 -6.54
CA THR A 119 -4.88 7.25 -6.89
C THR A 119 -4.55 6.93 -8.34
N VAL A 120 -4.79 7.87 -9.25
CA VAL A 120 -4.45 7.74 -10.68
C VAL A 120 -2.95 7.55 -10.85
N ARG A 121 -2.13 8.43 -10.25
CA ARG A 121 -0.66 8.32 -10.30
C ARG A 121 -0.16 6.98 -9.78
N LYS A 122 -0.68 6.50 -8.65
CA LYS A 122 -0.30 5.20 -8.07
C LYS A 122 -0.74 4.03 -8.96
N HIS A 123 -1.91 4.12 -9.58
CA HIS A 123 -2.44 3.13 -10.51
C HIS A 123 -1.57 3.04 -11.77
N VAL A 124 -1.31 4.18 -12.43
CA VAL A 124 -0.45 4.24 -13.63
C VAL A 124 0.95 3.75 -13.30
N ARG A 125 1.51 4.15 -12.14
CA ARG A 125 2.83 3.66 -11.72
C ARG A 125 2.89 2.14 -11.56
N ALA A 126 1.81 1.52 -11.06
CA ALA A 126 1.73 0.06 -10.98
C ALA A 126 1.68 -0.59 -12.38
N GLN A 127 0.96 0.02 -13.32
CA GLN A 127 0.92 -0.43 -14.72
C GLN A 127 2.28 -0.29 -15.42
N GLU A 128 3.00 0.80 -15.20
CA GLU A 128 4.36 1.00 -15.72
C GLU A 128 5.31 -0.10 -15.23
N ILE A 129 5.30 -0.37 -13.91
CA ILE A 129 6.11 -1.45 -13.33
C ILE A 129 5.73 -2.80 -13.94
N ALA A 130 4.43 -3.07 -14.10
CA ALA A 130 3.97 -4.31 -14.72
C ALA A 130 4.41 -4.43 -16.18
N TRP A 131 4.34 -3.34 -16.93
CA TRP A 131 4.77 -3.28 -18.33
C TRP A 131 6.28 -3.53 -18.47
N GLU A 132 7.09 -2.80 -17.72
CA GLU A 132 8.56 -2.90 -17.72
C GLU A 132 9.03 -4.31 -17.35
N ASN A 133 8.31 -4.99 -16.45
CA ASN A 133 8.69 -6.31 -15.93
C ASN A 133 7.86 -7.47 -16.52
N ARG A 134 6.99 -7.19 -17.50
CA ARG A 134 6.10 -8.16 -18.17
C ARG A 134 5.25 -8.98 -17.19
N LEU A 135 4.71 -8.31 -16.17
CA LEU A 135 3.83 -8.93 -15.17
C LEU A 135 2.38 -8.92 -15.66
N PRO A 136 1.68 -10.06 -15.63
CA PRO A 136 0.22 -10.09 -15.76
C PRO A 136 -0.43 -9.18 -14.71
N CYS A 137 -1.45 -8.43 -15.11
CA CYS A 137 -2.16 -7.50 -14.23
C CYS A 137 -3.50 -8.08 -13.80
N LEU A 138 -3.73 -8.11 -12.48
CA LEU A 138 -4.98 -8.52 -11.86
C LEU A 138 -5.61 -7.30 -11.16
N TYR A 139 -6.75 -6.85 -11.67
CA TYR A 139 -7.49 -5.72 -11.13
C TYR A 139 -8.64 -6.18 -10.24
N LEU A 140 -8.58 -5.88 -8.95
CA LEU A 140 -9.69 -6.11 -8.00
C LEU A 140 -10.48 -4.80 -7.88
N VAL A 141 -11.32 -4.55 -8.89
CA VAL A 141 -12.04 -3.28 -9.04
C VAL A 141 -13.18 -3.18 -8.01
N ASP A 142 -13.13 -2.13 -7.20
CA ASP A 142 -14.15 -1.81 -6.20
C ASP A 142 -14.15 -0.29 -5.92
N CYS A 143 -14.40 0.50 -6.97
CA CYS A 143 -14.28 1.96 -6.95
C CYS A 143 -15.63 2.66 -7.18
N GLY A 144 -15.80 3.83 -6.56
CA GLY A 144 -16.99 4.68 -6.68
C GLY A 144 -16.98 5.67 -7.84
N GLY A 145 -15.85 5.83 -8.53
CA GLY A 145 -15.66 6.81 -9.62
C GLY A 145 -14.52 7.80 -9.33
N ALA A 146 -14.47 8.91 -10.05
CA ALA A 146 -13.51 10.00 -9.81
C ALA A 146 -13.95 10.88 -8.62
N TYR A 147 -12.99 11.47 -7.91
CA TYR A 147 -13.27 12.48 -6.90
C TYR A 147 -13.64 13.80 -7.58
N LEU A 148 -14.95 14.03 -7.76
CA LEU A 148 -15.50 15.13 -8.56
C LEU A 148 -14.96 16.53 -8.23
N PRO A 149 -14.71 16.91 -6.96
CA PRO A 149 -14.16 18.22 -6.65
C PRO A 149 -12.77 18.50 -7.26
N GLU A 150 -12.03 17.47 -7.65
CA GLU A 150 -10.71 17.57 -8.29
C GLU A 150 -10.68 16.87 -9.65
N GLN A 151 -11.81 16.82 -10.36
CA GLN A 151 -11.95 16.07 -11.63
C GLN A 151 -10.98 16.52 -12.75
N ASP A 152 -10.49 17.76 -12.70
CA ASP A 152 -9.52 18.31 -13.65
C ASP A 152 -8.09 17.77 -13.43
N ARG A 153 -7.86 17.11 -12.29
CA ARG A 153 -6.57 16.53 -11.88
C ARG A 153 -6.56 15.01 -11.94
N VAL A 154 -7.68 14.38 -12.32
CA VAL A 154 -7.90 12.93 -12.39
C VAL A 154 -7.85 12.45 -13.83
#